data_AF-A0A379PQR2-F1
#
_entry.id   AF-A0A379PQR2-F1
#
_cell.length_a   1.000
_cell.length_b   1.000
_cell.length_c   1.000
_cell.angle_alpha   90.00
_cell.angle_beta   90.00
_cell.angle_gamma   90.00
#
_symmetry.space_group_name_H-M   'P 1'
#
loop_
_entity.id
_entity.type
_entity.pdbx_description
1 polymer ?
#
loop_
_entity_poly.entity_id
_entity_poly.type
_entity_poly.pdbx_seq_one_letter_code
_entity_poly.pdbx_strand_id
1 'polypeptide(L)'
;MEMDIELPYFDGCPNWELMRDRLAEALAATGNAGTPIRLRRIETPEAAERVAFPGSPTIRIDGTDPFGPTEGVGLTCRVYRTADGHGGVPSTADLITVLRQAEHR
;
A
#
# COMPACT_ATOMS: atom_id res chain seq x y z
N MET A 1 11.39 -7.69 15.55
CA MET A 1 10.30 -6.69 15.59
C MET A 1 9.28 -7.14 14.58
N GLU A 2 8.00 -7.11 14.95
CA GLU A 2 6.92 -7.51 14.06
C GLU A 2 6.65 -6.36 13.09
N MET A 3 6.63 -6.64 11.79
CA MET A 3 6.38 -5.64 10.75
C MET A 3 4.89 -5.27 10.75
N ASP A 4 4.56 -3.98 10.85
CA ASP A 4 3.17 -3.52 10.81
C ASP A 4 2.79 -3.08 9.41
N ILE A 5 1.78 -3.73 8.80
CA ILE A 5 1.37 -3.40 7.45
C ILE A 5 -0.07 -2.90 7.45
N GLU A 6 -0.24 -1.64 7.09
CA GLU A 6 -1.54 -1.03 6.88
C GLU A 6 -1.80 -0.81 5.38
N LEU A 7 -3.02 -1.11 4.96
CA LEU A 7 -3.52 -0.83 3.62
C LEU A 7 -4.72 0.11 3.68
N PRO A 8 -4.51 1.43 3.74
CA PRO A 8 -5.56 2.41 3.53
C PRO A 8 -6.21 2.31 2.14
N TYR A 9 -7.54 2.25 2.09
CA TYR A 9 -8.33 2.18 0.86
C TYR A 9 -9.64 2.96 0.97
N PHE A 10 -10.27 3.28 -0.16
CA PHE A 10 -11.64 3.79 -0.23
C PHE A 10 -12.43 2.99 -1.28
N ASP A 11 -13.75 2.85 -1.12
CA ASP A 11 -14.55 1.95 -1.98
C ASP A 11 -14.68 2.38 -3.43
N GLY A 12 -14.35 3.64 -3.74
CA GLY A 12 -14.41 4.13 -5.11
C GLY A 12 -13.23 3.69 -5.98
N CYS A 13 -12.30 2.85 -5.47
CA CYS A 13 -11.22 2.28 -6.27
C CYS A 13 -11.12 0.76 -6.08
N PRO A 14 -11.45 -0.09 -7.07
CA PRO A 14 -11.43 -1.57 -6.91
C PRO A 14 -10.00 -2.15 -6.78
N ASN A 15 -8.98 -1.32 -6.98
CA ASN A 15 -7.58 -1.74 -6.99
C ASN A 15 -7.07 -2.22 -5.61
N TRP A 16 -7.79 -1.96 -4.51
CA TRP A 16 -7.35 -2.36 -3.17
C TRP A 16 -7.37 -3.88 -2.94
N GLU A 17 -8.29 -4.60 -3.59
CA GLU A 17 -8.34 -6.07 -3.51
C GLU A 17 -7.09 -6.67 -4.16
N LEU A 18 -6.78 -6.21 -5.37
CA LEU A 18 -5.58 -6.63 -6.10
C LEU A 18 -4.30 -6.26 -5.35
N MET A 19 -4.26 -5.11 -4.69
CA MET A 19 -3.12 -4.71 -3.85
C MET A 19 -2.92 -5.68 -2.69
N ARG A 20 -4.01 -6.03 -1.99
CA ARG A 20 -3.97 -6.95 -0.85
C ARG A 20 -3.46 -8.32 -1.28
N ASP A 21 -3.94 -8.83 -2.40
CA ASP A 21 -3.54 -10.15 -2.89
C ASP A 21 -2.05 -10.17 -3.28
N ARG A 22 -1.58 -9.16 -4.03
CA ARG A 22 -0.15 -9.02 -4.36
C ARG A 22 0.73 -8.83 -3.14
N LEU A 23 0.24 -8.12 -2.13
CA LEU A 23 0.94 -7.91 -0.87
C LEU A 23 1.07 -9.23 -0.09
N ALA A 24 0.02 -10.05 -0.05
CA ALA A 24 0.08 -11.37 0.56
C ALA A 24 1.08 -12.29 -0.16
N GLU A 25 1.11 -12.27 -1.50
CA GLU A 25 2.12 -12.98 -2.30
C GLU A 25 3.54 -12.49 -2.00
N ALA A 26 3.73 -11.17 -1.95
CA ALA A 26 5.03 -10.56 -1.66
C ALA A 26 5.52 -10.93 -0.26
N LEU A 27 4.64 -10.90 0.74
CA LEU A 27 4.94 -11.32 2.11
C LEU A 27 5.33 -12.80 2.19
N ALA A 28 4.62 -13.66 1.47
CA ALA A 28 5.00 -15.06 1.36
C ALA A 28 6.40 -15.23 0.74
N ALA A 29 6.69 -14.47 -0.32
CA ALA A 29 7.98 -14.51 -0.99
C ALA A 29 9.15 -13.96 -0.16
N THR A 30 8.90 -13.03 0.78
CA THR A 30 9.92 -12.52 1.71
C THR A 30 10.05 -13.37 2.98
N GLY A 31 9.20 -14.38 3.19
CA GLY A 31 9.19 -15.16 4.43
C GLY A 31 8.40 -14.51 5.58
N ASN A 32 7.62 -13.46 5.28
CA ASN A 32 6.77 -12.72 6.20
C ASN A 32 5.29 -13.08 6.05
N ALA A 33 4.98 -14.31 5.63
CA ALA A 33 3.61 -14.78 5.39
C ALA A 33 2.69 -14.68 6.63
N GLY A 34 3.26 -14.62 7.83
CA GLY A 34 2.53 -14.46 9.09
C GLY A 34 2.13 -13.02 9.41
N THR A 35 2.60 -12.03 8.66
CA THR A 35 2.35 -10.62 8.94
C THR A 35 0.90 -10.24 8.57
N PRO A 36 0.09 -9.75 9.52
CA PRO A 36 -1.29 -9.36 9.24
C PRO A 36 -1.35 -8.05 8.44
N ILE A 37 -2.12 -8.05 7.35
CA ILE A 37 -2.41 -6.85 6.56
C ILE A 37 -3.64 -6.15 7.15
N ARG A 38 -3.45 -4.98 7.76
CA ARG A 38 -4.55 -4.18 8.33
C ARG A 38 -5.20 -3.31 7.26
N LEU A 39 -6.38 -3.71 6.82
CA LEU A 39 -7.19 -2.92 5.91
C LEU A 39 -7.80 -1.72 6.66
N ARG A 40 -7.56 -0.50 6.18
CA ARG A 40 -8.11 0.72 6.76
C ARG A 40 -8.99 1.45 5.76
N ARG A 41 -10.29 1.48 6.00
CA ARG A 41 -11.24 2.18 5.13
C ARG A 41 -11.20 3.69 5.39
N ILE A 42 -11.03 4.48 4.33
CA ILE A 42 -11.07 5.94 4.33
C ILE A 42 -12.34 6.35 3.57
N GLU A 43 -13.36 6.78 4.30
CA GLU A 43 -14.68 7.06 3.74
C GLU A 43 -14.90 8.55 3.42
N THR A 44 -14.11 9.44 4.05
CA THR A 44 -14.28 10.89 3.92
C THR A 44 -12.99 11.62 3.52
N PRO A 45 -13.09 12.74 2.78
CA PRO A 45 -11.95 13.60 2.50
C PRO A 45 -11.22 14.09 3.76
N GLU A 46 -11.96 14.41 4.83
CA GLU A 46 -11.37 14.85 6.10
C GLU A 46 -10.62 13.72 6.81
N ALA A 47 -11.01 12.46 6.62
CA ALA A 47 -10.23 11.32 7.07
C ALA A 47 -8.97 11.16 6.21
N ALA A 48 -9.09 11.35 4.90
CA ALA A 48 -7.95 11.33 3.97
C ALA A 48 -6.91 12.40 4.35
N GLU A 49 -7.32 13.64 4.63
CA GLU A 49 -6.42 14.72 5.06
C GLU A 49 -5.76 14.41 6.40
N ARG A 50 -6.53 13.95 7.40
CA ARG A 50 -6.00 13.61 8.74
C ARG A 50 -4.92 12.55 8.72
N VAL A 51 -5.01 11.60 7.81
CA VAL A 51 -4.00 10.56 7.68
C VAL A 51 -2.99 10.86 6.57
N ALA A 52 -3.08 12.01 5.89
CA ALA A 52 -2.30 12.31 4.69
C ALA A 52 -2.38 11.18 3.65
N PHE A 53 -3.60 10.76 3.31
CA PHE A 53 -3.89 9.71 2.35
C PHE A 53 -3.75 10.24 0.92
N PRO A 54 -2.73 9.80 0.17
CA PRO A 54 -2.50 10.29 -1.19
C PRO A 54 -3.46 9.68 -2.22
N GLY A 55 -4.16 8.62 -1.86
CA GLY A 55 -5.11 7.92 -2.72
C GLY A 55 -5.12 6.41 -2.49
N SER A 56 -6.15 5.72 -2.99
CA SER A 56 -6.29 4.26 -2.87
C SER A 56 -5.72 3.53 -4.08
N PRO A 57 -5.16 2.32 -3.86
CA PRO A 57 -4.68 1.81 -2.57
C PRO A 57 -3.39 2.52 -2.16
N THR A 58 -3.14 2.67 -0.86
CA THR A 58 -1.82 3.06 -0.33
C THR A 58 -1.37 2.00 0.65
N ILE A 59 -0.09 1.68 0.65
CA ILE A 59 0.54 0.77 1.62
C ILE A 59 1.39 1.57 2.59
N ARG A 60 1.30 1.22 3.87
CA ARG A 60 2.19 1.73 4.92
C ARG A 60 2.83 0.55 5.62
N ILE A 61 4.15 0.58 5.69
CA ILE A 61 4.95 -0.39 6.43
C ILE A 61 5.54 0.38 7.61
N ASP A 62 5.21 -0.05 8.82
CA ASP A 62 5.57 0.61 10.08
C ASP A 62 5.22 2.11 10.06
N GLY A 63 4.01 2.41 9.56
CA GLY A 63 3.49 3.77 9.42
C GLY A 63 4.11 4.60 8.29
N THR A 64 5.07 4.06 7.53
CA THR A 64 5.78 4.78 6.44
C THR A 64 5.32 4.28 5.07
N ASP A 65 5.07 5.20 4.13
CA ASP A 65 4.82 4.84 2.73
C ASP A 65 6.16 4.61 1.98
N PRO A 66 6.47 3.38 1.57
CA PRO A 66 7.73 3.09 0.90
C PRO A 66 7.77 3.57 -0.56
N PHE A 67 6.62 3.86 -1.17
CA PHE A 67 6.53 4.38 -2.55
C PHE A 67 6.64 5.91 -2.61
N GLY A 68 6.83 6.56 -1.46
CA GLY A 68 7.01 8.00 -1.34
C GLY A 68 5.68 8.77 -1.41
N PRO A 69 5.69 10.05 -1.01
CA PRO A 69 4.50 10.89 -1.06
C PRO A 69 4.03 11.10 -2.50
N THR A 70 2.71 11.12 -2.69
CA THR A 70 2.11 11.53 -3.96
C THR A 70 1.66 12.98 -3.83
N GLU A 71 1.67 13.73 -4.94
CA GLU A 71 1.16 15.11 -4.92
C GLU A 71 -0.36 15.11 -4.71
N GLY A 72 -0.80 15.68 -3.59
CA GLY A 72 -2.21 15.78 -3.21
C GLY A 72 -2.67 14.70 -2.23
N VAL A 73 -3.69 15.04 -1.44
CA VAL A 73 -4.40 14.12 -0.53
C VAL A 73 -5.88 14.12 -0.86
N GLY A 74 -6.53 12.95 -0.78
CA GLY A 74 -7.95 12.84 -1.07
C GLY A 74 -8.42 11.42 -1.43
N LEU A 75 -9.71 11.31 -1.75
CA LEU A 75 -10.35 10.07 -2.19
C LEU A 75 -10.13 9.85 -3.71
N THR A 76 -8.88 9.74 -4.11
CA THR A 76 -8.47 9.56 -5.51
C THR A 76 -7.80 8.21 -5.71
N CYS A 77 -7.90 7.62 -6.90
CA CYS A 77 -7.10 6.43 -7.22
C CYS A 77 -5.64 6.84 -7.40
N ARG A 78 -4.74 6.17 -6.69
CA ARG A 78 -3.30 6.37 -6.83
C ARG A 78 -2.76 5.62 -8.03
N VAL A 79 -1.82 6.24 -8.74
CA VAL A 79 -1.14 5.64 -9.88
C VAL A 79 0.28 5.26 -9.47
N TYR A 80 0.62 3.99 -9.67
CA TYR A 80 1.92 3.42 -9.41
C TYR A 80 2.66 3.21 -10.73
N ARG A 81 3.96 3.50 -10.71
CA ARG A 81 4.87 3.12 -11.80
C ARG A 81 5.35 1.70 -11.54
N THR A 82 5.12 0.82 -12.50
CA THR A 82 5.52 -0.60 -12.48
C THR A 82 6.35 -0.92 -13.71
N ALA A 83 7.01 -2.08 -13.71
CA ALA A 83 7.77 -2.55 -14.86
C ALA A 83 6.92 -2.71 -16.14
N ASP A 84 5.62 -3.00 -16.00
CA ASP A 84 4.66 -3.16 -17.11
C ASP A 84 4.02 -1.83 -17.55
N GLY A 85 4.35 -0.71 -16.89
CA GLY A 85 3.77 0.61 -17.14
C GLY A 85 3.12 1.24 -15.92
N HIS A 86 2.13 2.09 -16.12
CA HIS A 86 1.39 2.74 -15.03
C HIS A 86 0.14 1.94 -14.70
N GLY A 87 -0.09 1.66 -13.41
CA GLY A 87 -1.24 0.89 -12.94
C GLY A 87 -1.79 1.42 -11.62
N GLY A 88 -2.99 0.98 -11.25
CA GLY A 88 -3.59 1.31 -9.95
C GLY A 88 -2.94 0.59 -8.77
N VAL A 89 -1.96 -0.27 -9.02
CA VAL A 89 -1.25 -1.08 -8.02
C VAL A 89 0.18 -1.35 -8.47
N PRO A 90 1.15 -1.33 -7.55
CA PRO A 90 2.53 -1.73 -7.81
C PRO A 90 2.62 -3.22 -8.17
N SER A 91 3.72 -3.62 -8.82
CA SER A 91 3.95 -5.03 -9.11
C SER A 91 4.35 -5.79 -7.85
N THR A 92 4.16 -7.12 -7.85
CA THR A 92 4.60 -7.96 -6.73
C THR A 92 6.11 -7.85 -6.49
N ALA A 93 6.91 -7.64 -7.54
CA ALA A 93 8.35 -7.42 -7.42
C ALA A 93 8.71 -6.10 -6.72
N ASP A 94 7.95 -5.03 -6.99
CA ASP A 94 8.10 -3.76 -6.28
C ASP A 94 7.75 -3.92 -4.80
N LEU A 95 6.65 -4.63 -4.50
CA LEU A 95 6.23 -4.95 -3.14
C LEU A 95 7.30 -5.75 -2.37
N ILE A 96 7.85 -6.80 -2.99
CA ILE A 96 8.96 -7.58 -2.40
C ILE A 96 10.16 -6.69 -2.11
N THR A 97 10.47 -5.76 -3.01
CA THR A 97 11.60 -4.83 -2.84
C THR A 97 11.41 -3.93 -1.63
N VAL A 98 10.23 -3.30 -1.50
CA VAL A 98 9.95 -2.40 -0.37
C VAL A 98 9.81 -3.14 0.95
N LEU A 99 9.26 -4.36 0.95
CA LEU A 99 9.19 -5.21 2.15
C LEU A 99 10.59 -5.55 2.64
N ARG A 100 11.48 -5.98 1.75
CA ARG A 100 12.89 -6.25 2.10
C ARG A 100 13.59 -4.99 2.63
N GLN A 101 13.35 -3.83 2.03
CA GLN A 101 13.92 -2.59 2.53
C GLN A 101 13.43 -2.25 3.94
N ALA A 102 12.17 -2.54 4.26
CA ALA A 102 11.63 -2.37 5.61
C ALA A 102 12.22 -3.37 6.61
N GLU A 103 12.49 -4.62 6.22
CA GLU A 103 13.16 -5.61 7.08
C GLU A 103 14.59 -5.21 7.49
N HIS A 104 15.27 -4.46 6.63
CA HIS A 104 16.65 -4.01 6.85
C HIS A 104 16.76 -2.66 7.58
N ARG A 105 15.64 -2.06 7.99
CA ARG A 105 15.58 -0.72 8.56
C ARG A 105 15.50 -0.74 10.09
#